data_AF-A0A920NMH3-F1
#
_entry.id   AF-A0A920NMH3-F1
#
_cell.length_a   1.000
_cell.length_b   1.000
_cell.length_c   1.000
_cell.angle_alpha   90.00
_cell.angle_beta   90.00
_cell.angle_gamma   90.00
#
_symmetry.space_group_name_H-M   'P 1'
#
loop_
_entity.id
_entity.type
_entity.pdbx_description
1 polymer ?
#
loop_
_entity_poly.entity_id
_entity_poly.type
_entity_poly.pdbx_seq_one_letter_code
_entity_poly.pdbx_strand_id
1 'polypeptide(L)' 'MKSKIGIKDGDIIFIIGDTEKIAQTALGALRCEIARIENLVNPGDYKPVWVTDFPMFEFDEEDQVIILFTSIYPA' A
#
# COMPACT_ATOMS: atom_id res chain seq x y z
N MET A 1 -0.21 -6.16 22.49
CA MET A 1 0.37 -6.01 21.14
C MET A 1 0.59 -7.37 20.47
N LYS A 2 1.32 -8.32 21.09
CA LYS A 2 1.52 -9.68 20.54
C LYS A 2 0.25 -10.41 20.09
N SER A 3 -0.82 -10.39 20.89
CA SER A 3 -2.06 -11.13 20.60
C SER A 3 -2.89 -10.60 19.41
N LYS A 4 -2.69 -9.34 18.99
CA LYS A 4 -3.45 -8.73 17.88
C LYS A 4 -2.84 -8.98 16.50
N ILE A 5 -1.53 -9.25 16.44
CA ILE A 5 -0.75 -9.31 15.19
C ILE A 5 -0.38 -10.76 14.84
N GLY A 6 -0.70 -11.73 15.71
CA GLY A 6 -0.46 -13.15 15.45
C GLY A 6 1.01 -13.54 15.34
N ILE A 7 1.90 -12.74 15.94
CA ILE A 7 3.35 -12.89 15.79
C ILE A 7 3.90 -14.10 16.55
N LYS A 8 4.83 -14.84 15.93
CA LYS A 8 5.54 -15.98 16.52
C LYS A 8 6.99 -15.62 16.83
N ASP A 9 7.64 -16.46 17.62
CA ASP A 9 9.06 -16.28 17.90
C ASP A 9 9.87 -16.48 16.61
N GLY A 10 10.74 -15.50 16.30
CA GLY A 10 11.52 -15.46 15.06
C GLY A 10 10.97 -14.50 13.99
N ASP A 11 9.75 -14.00 14.16
CA ASP A 11 9.17 -13.01 13.24
C ASP A 11 9.67 -11.58 13.55
N ILE A 12 9.65 -10.72 12.53
CA ILE A 12 10.08 -9.32 12.62
C ILE A 12 8.90 -8.40 12.29
N ILE A 13 8.76 -7.30 13.04
CA ILE A 13 7.78 -6.24 12.76
C ILE A 13 8.52 -5.00 12.27
N PHE A 14 8.12 -4.49 11.11
CA PHE A 14 8.53 -3.18 10.60
C PHE A 14 7.46 -2.13 10.92
N ILE A 15 7.87 -0.99 11.47
CA ILE A 15 6.99 0.13 11.82
C ILE A 15 7.59 1.41 11.25
N ILE A 16 6.77 2.20 10.54
CA ILE A 16 7.13 3.53 10.03
C ILE A 16 6.23 4.55 10.72
N GLY A 17 6.82 5.61 11.25
CA GLY A 17 6.11 6.72 11.88
C GLY A 17 6.19 7.97 11.01
N ASP A 18 5.20 8.17 10.16
CA ASP A 18 5.06 9.35 9.28
C ASP A 18 3.57 9.58 8.98
N THR A 19 3.25 10.53 8.10
CA THR A 19 1.89 10.72 7.56
C THR A 19 1.37 9.42 6.95
N GLU A 20 0.06 9.24 6.97
CA GLU A 20 -0.57 8.01 6.47
C GLU A 20 -0.16 7.70 5.03
N LYS A 21 -0.15 8.71 4.15
CA LYS A 21 0.24 8.58 2.74
C LYS A 21 1.69 8.11 2.58
N ILE A 22 2.63 8.70 3.32
CA ILE A 22 4.05 8.33 3.25
C ILE A 22 4.26 6.94 3.84
N ALA A 23 3.69 6.67 5.02
CA ALA A 23 3.84 5.39 5.70
C ALA A 23 3.27 4.22 4.88
N GLN A 24 2.08 4.37 4.29
CA GLN A 24 1.46 3.34 3.43
C GLN A 24 2.27 3.09 2.16
N THR A 25 2.77 4.16 1.51
CA THR A 25 3.59 4.05 0.31
C THR A 25 4.89 3.31 0.59
N ALA A 26 5.61 3.72 1.64
CA ALA A 26 6.88 3.12 2.03
C ALA A 26 6.72 1.66 2.47
N LEU A 27 5.72 1.34 3.31
CA LEU A 27 5.44 -0.04 3.73
C LEU A 27 4.97 -0.92 2.56
N GLY A 28 4.19 -0.36 1.62
CA GLY A 28 3.76 -1.05 0.41
C GLY A 28 4.94 -1.49 -0.45
N ALA A 29 5.90 -0.59 -0.69
CA ALA A 29 7.13 -0.88 -1.41
C ALA A 29 8.00 -1.89 -0.66
N LEU A 30 8.22 -1.68 0.64
CA LEU A 30 9.02 -2.58 1.49
C LEU A 30 8.45 -4.01 1.49
N ARG A 31 7.12 -4.15 1.58
CA ARG A 31 6.44 -5.46 1.52
C ARG A 31 6.74 -6.20 0.23
N CYS A 32 6.71 -5.51 -0.92
CA CYS A 32 7.02 -6.11 -2.21
C CYS A 32 8.50 -6.52 -2.30
N GLU A 33 9.41 -5.71 -1.79
CA GLU A 33 10.84 -6.01 -1.81
C GLU A 33 11.21 -7.20 -0.92
N ILE A 34 10.65 -7.28 0.29
CA ILE A 34 10.82 -8.45 1.16
C ILE A 34 10.31 -9.71 0.46
N ALA A 35 9.13 -9.64 -0.16
CA ALA A 35 8.58 -10.79 -0.89
C ALA A 35 9.48 -11.24 -2.05
N ARG A 36 10.19 -10.31 -2.69
CA ARG A 36 11.16 -10.62 -3.75
C ARG A 36 12.43 -11.27 -3.19
N ILE A 37 13.02 -10.71 -2.12
CA ILE A 37 14.25 -11.22 -1.50
C ILE A 37 14.03 -12.63 -0.94
N GLU A 38 12.89 -12.84 -0.30
CA GLU A 38 12.51 -14.13 0.32
C GLU A 38 11.86 -15.11 -0.68
N ASN A 39 11.81 -14.76 -1.97
CA ASN A 39 11.21 -15.57 -3.05
C ASN A 39 9.77 -16.03 -2.76
N LEU A 40 8.96 -15.16 -2.15
CA LEU A 40 7.55 -15.44 -1.80
C LEU A 40 6.58 -15.21 -2.98
N VAL A 41 7.07 -14.60 -4.08
CA VAL A 41 6.27 -14.33 -5.28
C VAL A 41 6.43 -15.47 -6.28
N ASN A 42 5.40 -16.30 -6.44
CA ASN A 42 5.39 -17.40 -7.39
C ASN A 42 4.96 -16.91 -8.80
N PRO A 43 5.77 -17.07 -9.86
CA PRO A 43 5.46 -16.55 -11.20
C PRO A 43 4.19 -17.12 -11.85
N GLY A 44 3.74 -18.30 -11.43
CA GLY A 44 2.51 -18.94 -11.92
C GLY A 44 1.25 -18.65 -11.11
N ASP A 45 1.37 -17.90 -9.99
CA ASP A 45 0.26 -17.61 -9.08
C ASP A 45 -0.38 -16.27 -9.45
N TYR A 46 -1.54 -16.33 -10.13
CA TYR A 46 -2.28 -15.15 -10.58
C TYR A 46 -3.46 -14.87 -9.66
N LYS A 47 -3.50 -13.65 -9.10
CA LYS A 47 -4.57 -13.19 -8.20
C LYS A 47 -5.21 -11.89 -8.72
N PRO A 48 -6.02 -11.97 -9.80
CA PRO A 48 -6.68 -10.78 -10.35
C PRO A 48 -7.72 -10.26 -9.35
N VAL A 49 -7.73 -8.94 -9.15
CA VAL A 49 -8.69 -8.24 -8.27
C VAL A 49 -9.14 -6.95 -8.94
N TRP A 50 -10.37 -6.55 -8.63
CA TRP A 50 -10.93 -5.26 -9.01
C TRP A 50 -10.98 -4.36 -7.78
N VAL A 51 -10.53 -3.11 -7.94
CA VAL A 51 -10.75 -2.04 -6.96
C VAL A 51 -11.80 -1.13 -7.57
N THR A 52 -12.94 -0.96 -6.91
CA THR A 52 -14.11 -0.26 -7.49
C THR A 52 -14.43 1.06 -6.80
N ASP A 53 -14.13 1.17 -5.50
CA ASP A 53 -14.60 2.27 -4.65
C ASP A 53 -13.50 3.33 -4.50
N PHE A 54 -13.04 3.87 -5.62
CA PHE A 54 -12.10 4.99 -5.60
C PHE A 54 -12.81 6.29 -5.20
N PRO A 55 -12.15 7.15 -4.42
CA PRO A 55 -12.70 8.47 -4.10
C PRO A 55 -12.88 9.30 -5.37
N MET A 56 -13.95 10.10 -5.45
CA MET A 56 -14.17 11.01 -6.59
C MET A 56 -13.19 12.19 -6.61
N PHE A 57 -12.63 12.52 -5.45
CA PHE A 57 -11.77 13.68 -5.24
C PHE A 57 -10.52 13.27 -4.45
N GLU A 58 -9.36 13.82 -4.81
CA GLU A 58 -8.14 13.81 -3.98
C GLU A 58 -7.79 15.25 -3.60
N PHE A 59 -7.36 15.48 -2.37
CA PHE A 59 -6.78 16.76 -1.99
C PHE A 59 -5.28 16.73 -2.27
N ASP A 60 -4.82 17.69 -3.08
CA ASP A 60 -3.40 17.91 -3.30
C ASP A 60 -2.86 18.86 -2.24
N GLU A 61 -1.96 18.36 -1.40
CA GLU A 61 -1.36 19.14 -0.32
C GLU A 61 -0.32 20.16 -0.83
N GLU A 62 0.27 19.96 -2.00
CA GLU A 62 1.30 20.85 -2.56
C GLU A 62 0.68 22.12 -3.15
N ASP A 63 -0.33 21.94 -3.99
CA ASP A 63 -1.03 23.01 -4.71
C ASP A 63 -2.27 23.53 -3.95
N GLN A 64 -2.68 22.87 -2.86
CA GLN A 64 -3.86 23.20 -2.06
C GLN A 64 -5.16 23.20 -2.89
N VAL A 65 -5.26 22.27 -3.84
CA VAL A 65 -6.42 22.12 -4.75
C VAL A 65 -7.09 20.76 -4.59
N ILE A 66 -8.36 20.68 -4.98
CA ILE A 66 -9.08 19.41 -5.06
C ILE A 66 -9.01 18.90 -6.50
N ILE A 67 -8.45 17.71 -6.69
CA ILE A 67 -8.34 17.04 -7.99
C ILE A 67 -9.53 16.09 -8.15
N LEU A 68 -10.21 16.18 -9.30
CA LEU A 68 -11.25 15.24 -9.72
C LEU A 68 -10.60 14.01 -10.40
N PHE A 69 -10.85 12.81 -9.89
CA PHE A 69 -10.31 11.58 -10.47
C PHE A 69 -10.80 11.33 -11.91
N THR A 70 -11.96 11.86 -12.28
CA THR A 70 -12.45 11.76 -13.66
C THR A 70 -11.69 12.65 -14.64
N SER A 71 -10.90 13.63 -14.17
CA SER A 71 -10.13 14.54 -15.04
C SER A 71 -8.79 13.95 -15.49
N ILE A 72 -8.31 12.89 -14.83
CA ILE A 72 -7.00 12.25 -15.08
C ILE A 72 -7.09 10.99 -15.93
N TYR A 73 -8.30 10.46 -16.18
CA TYR A 73 -8.53 9.37 -17.12
C TYR A 73 -9.30 9.92 -18.33
N PRO A 74 -8.71 9.96 -19.54
CA PRO A 74 -9.50 10.23 -20.73
C PRO A 74 -10.54 9.10 -20.91
N ALA A 75 -11.77 9.50 -21.22
CA ALA A 75 -12.86 8.58 -21.56
C ALA A 75 -12.52 7.73 -22.80
#